data_AF-A0A350EXF2-F1
#
_entry.id   AF-A0A350EXF2-F1
#
_cell.length_a   1.000
_cell.length_b   1.000
_cell.length_c   1.000
_cell.angle_alpha   90.00
_cell.angle_beta   90.00
_cell.angle_gamma   90.00
#
_symmetry.space_group_name_H-M   'P 1'
#
loop_
_entity.id
_entity.type
_entity.pdbx_description
1 polymer ?
#
loop_
_entity_poly.entity_id
_entity_poly.type
_entity_poly.pdbx_seq_one_letter_code
_entity_poly.pdbx_strand_id
1 'polypeptide(L)'
;MKVVHHQVTQTQQESFRVVKVKGLFRRLIGGCGFGFGPRSGRVLPSLLVGVWSFCGSAQDLPSGFTAETVVAGINAATALTIAPDGRVFLAEQTGALRVFKDDRVLPEPALDLGKRLDTYWERGLIGVTLHPEFPRTPYLFVVYVAKEPFAHHVVSRFTVTGDCIDPASELVLLKGDDQATMGGFKPSGHQGGPIRVGPDGKLYIGLGEQTASKPSQALDTLIGKILRINLDGSIPEDNPLYTQTTGKYRAIWAYGIRNPFGLVFEPGNDRLWITDVGQTSWEEVNVITRGGNYGWPEAEGVSDNPNFINPVHAYPPAIGR
;
A
#
# COMPACT_ATOMS: atom_id res chain seq x y z
N MET A 1 -4.00 15.53 7.85
CA MET A 1 -4.79 14.89 6.77
C MET A 1 -4.51 13.40 6.86
N LYS A 2 -5.52 12.55 7.09
CA LYS A 2 -5.36 11.08 7.10
C LYS A 2 -6.10 10.57 5.87
N VAL A 3 -5.38 9.98 4.93
CA VAL A 3 -5.96 9.35 3.74
C VAL A 3 -6.26 7.89 4.11
N VAL A 4 -7.49 7.43 3.89
CA VAL A 4 -7.90 6.04 4.11
C VAL A 4 -8.16 5.44 2.72
N HIS A 5 -7.49 4.32 2.41
CA HIS A 5 -7.70 3.57 1.17
C HIS A 5 -8.78 2.50 1.40
N HIS A 6 -9.71 2.36 0.45
CA HIS A 6 -10.58 1.18 0.31
C HIS A 6 -10.02 0.28 -0.80
N GLN A 7 -10.16 -1.04 -0.66
CA GLN A 7 -9.86 -1.99 -1.74
C GLN A 7 -10.78 -1.76 -2.94
N VAL A 8 -10.27 -1.86 -4.16
CA VAL A 8 -11.12 -1.82 -5.36
C VAL A 8 -10.76 -2.90 -6.38
N THR A 9 -11.80 -3.60 -6.83
CA THR A 9 -11.83 -4.49 -8.00
C THR A 9 -12.14 -3.70 -9.29
N GLN A 10 -11.19 -3.70 -10.22
CA GLN A 10 -11.14 -3.47 -11.69
C GLN A 10 -12.22 -2.73 -12.52
N THR A 11 -13.37 -2.24 -12.05
CA THR A 11 -14.42 -1.75 -12.98
C THR A 11 -15.17 -0.47 -12.64
N GLN A 12 -14.67 0.40 -11.76
CA GLN A 12 -15.32 1.72 -11.54
C GLN A 12 -14.37 2.89 -11.74
N GLN A 13 -14.82 3.94 -12.43
CA GLN A 13 -14.17 5.25 -12.38
C GLN A 13 -14.11 5.69 -10.92
N GLU A 14 -12.92 5.94 -10.40
CA GLU A 14 -12.73 6.18 -8.98
C GLU A 14 -12.82 7.67 -8.66
N SER A 15 -13.34 7.96 -7.46
CA SER A 15 -13.32 9.28 -6.86
C SER A 15 -12.34 9.25 -5.68
N PHE A 16 -11.38 10.16 -5.65
CA PHE A 16 -10.51 10.34 -4.50
C PHE A 16 -11.25 11.14 -3.42
N ARG A 17 -11.50 10.49 -2.28
CA ARG A 17 -12.16 11.10 -1.12
C ARG A 17 -11.15 11.38 -0.03
N VAL A 18 -11.17 12.60 0.50
CA VAL A 18 -10.40 12.95 1.69
C VAL A 18 -11.35 12.93 2.88
N VAL A 19 -10.95 12.25 3.96
CA VAL A 19 -11.67 12.30 5.23
C VAL A 19 -11.08 13.41 6.08
N LYS A 20 -11.88 14.44 6.36
CA LYS A 20 -11.53 15.55 7.26
C LYS A 20 -12.04 15.25 8.67
N VAL A 21 -11.22 15.53 9.68
CA VAL A 21 -11.64 15.57 11.08
C VAL A 21 -12.04 16.99 11.42
N LYS A 22 -13.30 17.22 11.81
CA LYS A 22 -13.71 18.50 12.40
C LYS A 22 -13.26 18.53 13.85
N GLY A 23 -12.40 19.50 14.19
CA GLY A 23 -11.97 19.73 15.57
C GLY A 23 -13.09 20.35 16.41
N LEU A 24 -13.42 19.71 17.54
CA LEU A 24 -13.53 20.38 18.84
C LEU A 24 -13.47 19.32 19.95
N PHE A 25 -12.44 19.39 20.80
CA PHE A 25 -12.40 18.71 22.08
C PHE A 25 -13.51 19.29 22.97
N ARG A 26 -14.57 18.52 23.22
CA ARG A 26 -15.46 18.75 24.37
C ARG A 26 -15.77 17.43 25.06
N ARG A 27 -15.23 17.33 26.27
CA ARG A 27 -15.53 16.35 27.31
C ARG A 27 -16.99 16.55 27.74
N LEU A 28 -17.85 15.54 27.64
CA LEU A 28 -19.13 15.50 28.36
C LEU A 28 -19.47 14.06 28.76
N ILE A 29 -19.88 13.97 30.03
CA ILE A 29 -20.30 12.82 30.82
C ILE A 29 -21.83 12.71 30.73
N GLY A 30 -22.38 11.49 30.84
CA GLY A 30 -23.81 11.18 31.05
C GLY A 30 -24.43 10.49 29.82
N GLY A 31 -25.20 9.41 29.90
CA GLY A 31 -25.90 8.74 30.99
C GLY A 31 -27.33 8.41 30.53
N CYS A 32 -27.73 7.13 30.63
CA CYS A 32 -29.09 6.57 30.44
C CYS A 32 -29.71 6.68 29.03
N GLY A 33 -30.54 5.75 28.50
CA GLY A 33 -31.09 4.48 28.97
C GLY A 33 -32.17 3.97 27.97
N PHE A 34 -32.26 2.65 27.85
CA PHE A 34 -33.39 1.74 27.52
C PHE A 34 -34.44 2.01 26.41
N GLY A 35 -34.79 0.92 25.70
CA GLY A 35 -36.10 0.72 25.05
C GLY A 35 -36.22 -0.60 24.27
N PHE A 36 -36.71 -1.67 24.91
CA PHE A 36 -37.12 -2.96 24.31
C PHE A 36 -38.55 -2.90 23.76
N GLY A 37 -38.89 -3.74 22.76
CA GLY A 37 -40.30 -4.09 22.45
C GLY A 37 -40.53 -4.86 21.14
N PRO A 38 -41.03 -6.12 21.18
CA PRO A 38 -41.16 -7.02 20.01
C PRO A 38 -42.55 -6.99 19.37
N ARG A 39 -42.71 -7.54 18.15
CA ARG A 39 -43.99 -8.12 17.68
C ARG A 39 -43.83 -9.09 16.50
N SER A 40 -44.48 -10.23 16.67
CA SER A 40 -44.66 -11.37 15.77
C SER A 40 -45.69 -11.14 14.66
N GLY A 41 -45.49 -11.74 13.48
CA GLY A 41 -46.51 -11.86 12.43
C GLY A 41 -46.10 -12.88 11.36
N ARG A 42 -47.02 -13.78 10.99
CA ARG A 42 -46.82 -15.01 10.19
C ARG A 42 -46.60 -14.75 8.69
N VAL A 43 -45.94 -15.73 8.07
CA VAL A 43 -45.49 -15.85 6.68
C VAL A 43 -46.60 -16.36 5.74
N LEU A 44 -46.65 -15.82 4.52
CA LEU A 44 -47.10 -16.50 3.30
C LEU A 44 -46.07 -16.23 2.18
N PRO A 45 -45.72 -17.21 1.32
CA PRO A 45 -44.64 -17.05 0.36
C PRO A 45 -45.16 -16.41 -0.93
N SER A 46 -44.75 -15.18 -1.21
CA SER A 46 -44.84 -14.58 -2.54
C SER A 46 -43.43 -14.51 -3.10
N LEU A 47 -43.18 -15.23 -4.20
CA LEU A 47 -41.90 -15.24 -4.90
C LEU A 47 -41.73 -13.89 -5.62
N LEU A 48 -41.29 -12.87 -4.87
CA LEU A 48 -40.78 -11.63 -5.42
C LEU A 48 -39.31 -11.86 -5.78
N VAL A 49 -39.00 -11.92 -7.07
CA VAL A 49 -37.63 -11.71 -7.57
C VAL A 49 -37.32 -10.24 -7.34
N GLY A 50 -36.91 -9.91 -6.11
CA GLY A 50 -36.36 -8.61 -5.77
C GLY A 50 -35.01 -8.49 -6.45
N VAL A 51 -34.87 -7.53 -7.35
CA VAL A 51 -33.56 -7.04 -7.76
C VAL A 51 -32.97 -6.35 -6.54
N TRP A 52 -32.14 -7.08 -5.79
CA TRP A 52 -31.34 -6.51 -4.71
C TRP A 52 -30.27 -5.64 -5.38
N SER A 53 -30.56 -4.35 -5.56
CA SER A 53 -29.49 -3.37 -5.65
C SER A 53 -28.77 -3.41 -4.31
N PHE A 54 -27.60 -4.02 -4.28
CA PHE A 54 -26.64 -3.80 -3.20
C PHE A 54 -26.15 -2.36 -3.33
N CYS A 55 -26.93 -1.42 -2.80
CA CYS A 55 -26.38 -0.16 -2.36
C CYS A 55 -25.57 -0.52 -1.11
N GLY A 56 -24.27 -0.74 -1.26
CA GLY A 56 -23.38 -0.89 -0.12
C GLY A 56 -23.61 0.32 0.78
N SER A 57 -24.10 0.09 2.00
CA SER A 57 -24.26 1.14 2.99
C SER A 57 -22.89 1.79 3.16
N ALA A 58 -22.78 3.07 2.81
CA ALA A 58 -21.61 3.87 3.17
C ALA A 58 -21.39 3.67 4.67
N GLN A 59 -20.21 3.21 5.08
CA GLN A 59 -19.87 3.16 6.50
C GLN A 59 -20.15 4.54 7.08
N ASP A 60 -20.99 4.60 8.11
CA ASP A 60 -21.14 5.82 8.89
C ASP A 60 -19.76 6.17 9.46
N LEU A 61 -19.22 7.29 9.00
CA LEU A 61 -17.93 7.75 9.49
C LEU A 61 -18.04 7.98 11.01
N PRO A 62 -16.99 7.66 11.79
CA PRO A 62 -16.98 7.97 13.21
C PRO A 62 -17.35 9.43 13.45
N SER A 63 -18.04 9.72 14.55
CA SER A 63 -18.39 11.08 14.93
C SER A 63 -17.18 12.01 14.84
N GLY A 64 -17.35 13.18 14.21
CA GLY A 64 -16.29 14.15 13.97
C GLY A 64 -15.54 13.98 12.64
N PHE A 65 -15.85 12.96 11.85
CA PHE A 65 -15.30 12.76 10.50
C PHE A 65 -16.33 13.09 9.42
N THR A 66 -15.88 13.70 8.32
CA THR A 66 -16.67 13.91 7.10
C THR A 66 -15.85 13.51 5.89
N ALA A 67 -16.46 12.79 4.94
CA ALA A 67 -15.85 12.50 3.64
C ALA A 67 -16.24 13.56 2.63
N GLU A 68 -15.25 14.07 1.91
CA GLU A 68 -15.43 15.01 0.81
C GLU A 68 -14.66 14.49 -0.41
N THR A 69 -15.32 14.45 -1.56
CA THR A 69 -14.64 14.17 -2.82
C THR A 69 -13.80 15.38 -3.21
N VAL A 70 -12.49 15.21 -3.29
CA VAL A 70 -11.55 16.29 -3.68
C VAL A 70 -11.26 16.23 -5.17
N VAL A 71 -11.23 15.03 -5.74
CA VAL A 71 -11.03 14.80 -7.17
C VAL A 71 -11.88 13.62 -7.62
N ALA A 72 -12.47 13.71 -8.81
CA ALA A 72 -13.12 12.61 -9.51
C ALA A 72 -12.43 12.34 -10.86
N GLY A 73 -12.71 11.18 -11.46
CA GLY A 73 -12.19 10.85 -12.80
C GLY A 73 -10.73 10.41 -12.80
N ILE A 74 -10.22 9.93 -11.66
CA ILE A 74 -8.92 9.25 -11.58
C ILE A 74 -9.16 7.78 -11.94
N ASN A 75 -8.29 7.22 -12.76
CA ASN A 75 -8.39 5.83 -13.19
C ASN A 75 -7.51 4.92 -12.32
N ALA A 76 -8.13 4.06 -11.50
CA ALA A 76 -7.46 3.06 -10.66
C ALA A 76 -6.29 3.67 -9.84
N ALA A 77 -6.60 4.52 -8.87
CA ALA A 77 -5.59 5.19 -8.06
C ALA A 77 -4.92 4.19 -7.10
N THR A 78 -3.61 4.01 -7.21
CA THR A 78 -2.89 2.99 -6.42
C THR A 78 -2.14 3.58 -5.23
N ALA A 79 -1.54 4.75 -5.41
CA ALA A 79 -0.72 5.40 -4.39
C ALA A 79 -0.72 6.92 -4.57
N LEU A 80 -0.39 7.64 -3.49
CA LEU A 80 -0.14 9.08 -3.55
C LEU A 80 0.94 9.50 -2.56
N THR A 81 1.51 10.67 -2.81
CA THR A 81 2.38 11.38 -1.87
C THR A 81 2.09 12.88 -1.92
N ILE A 82 2.16 13.53 -0.76
CA ILE A 82 1.93 14.97 -0.62
C ILE A 82 3.28 15.66 -0.53
N ALA A 83 3.53 16.62 -1.40
CA ALA A 83 4.73 17.44 -1.39
C ALA A 83 4.64 18.59 -0.37
N PRO A 84 5.77 19.01 0.24
CA PRO A 84 5.79 20.18 1.12
C PRO A 84 5.32 21.49 0.47
N ASP A 85 5.37 21.58 -0.86
CA ASP A 85 4.88 22.73 -1.64
C ASP A 85 3.38 22.68 -1.96
N GLY A 86 2.65 21.71 -1.40
CA GLY A 86 1.19 21.59 -1.52
C GLY A 86 0.71 20.74 -2.68
N ARG A 87 1.59 20.30 -3.59
CA ARG A 87 1.23 19.36 -4.66
C ARG A 87 0.95 17.97 -4.12
N VAL A 88 0.06 17.24 -4.77
CA VAL A 88 -0.13 15.81 -4.54
C VAL A 88 0.20 15.06 -5.83
N PHE A 89 1.14 14.12 -5.74
CA PHE A 89 1.45 13.22 -6.84
C PHE A 89 0.62 11.94 -6.65
N LEU A 90 -0.20 11.60 -7.65
CA LEU A 90 -1.11 10.45 -7.63
C LEU A 90 -0.69 9.44 -8.70
N ALA A 91 -0.44 8.21 -8.29
CA ALA A 91 -0.17 7.10 -9.20
C ALA A 91 -1.49 6.47 -9.66
N GLU A 92 -1.67 6.39 -10.97
CA GLU A 92 -2.69 5.57 -11.61
C GLU A 92 -2.06 4.22 -11.98
N GLN A 93 -2.77 3.12 -11.75
CA GLN A 93 -2.30 1.76 -12.03
C GLN A 93 -1.73 1.61 -13.44
N THR A 94 -2.37 2.27 -14.41
CA THR A 94 -2.02 2.22 -15.84
C THR A 94 -0.71 2.93 -16.19
N GLY A 95 -0.05 3.58 -15.23
CA GLY A 95 1.31 4.12 -15.37
C GLY A 95 1.43 5.63 -15.40
N ALA A 96 0.30 6.36 -15.36
CA ALA A 96 0.32 7.80 -15.26
C ALA A 96 0.56 8.25 -13.81
N LEU A 97 1.47 9.21 -13.63
CA LEU A 97 1.65 9.94 -12.39
C LEU A 97 1.04 11.34 -12.56
N ARG A 98 -0.14 11.54 -11.99
CA ARG A 98 -0.90 12.80 -12.04
C ARG A 98 -0.42 13.77 -10.97
N VAL A 99 -0.59 15.06 -11.22
CA VAL A 99 -0.35 16.12 -10.24
C VAL A 99 -1.67 16.78 -9.92
N PHE A 100 -2.02 16.82 -8.64
CA PHE A 100 -3.07 17.67 -8.10
C PHE A 100 -2.45 18.91 -7.46
N LYS A 101 -2.92 20.08 -7.87
CA LYS A 101 -2.43 21.40 -7.48
C LYS A 101 -3.51 22.43 -7.77
N ASP A 102 -3.64 23.45 -6.93
CA ASP A 102 -4.63 24.52 -7.09
C ASP A 102 -6.07 23.97 -7.25
N ASP A 103 -6.44 23.03 -6.37
CA ASP A 103 -7.75 22.36 -6.31
C ASP A 103 -8.20 21.63 -7.60
N ARG A 104 -7.23 21.23 -8.44
CA ARG A 104 -7.51 20.44 -9.65
C ARG A 104 -6.39 19.45 -9.97
N VAL A 105 -6.73 18.40 -10.70
CA VAL A 105 -5.74 17.57 -11.38
C VAL A 105 -5.30 18.28 -12.66
N LEU A 106 -3.99 18.35 -12.89
CA LEU A 106 -3.45 18.90 -14.12
C LEU A 106 -3.82 18.00 -15.31
N PRO A 107 -4.15 18.56 -16.49
CA PRO A 107 -4.57 17.76 -17.65
C PRO A 107 -3.51 16.74 -18.09
N GLU A 108 -2.26 17.18 -18.12
CA GLU A 108 -1.11 16.35 -18.47
C GLU A 108 -0.55 15.64 -17.23
N PRO A 109 -0.24 14.34 -17.29
CA PRO A 109 0.48 13.67 -16.23
C PRO A 109 1.91 14.21 -16.13
N ALA A 110 2.49 14.23 -14.93
CA ALA A 110 3.91 14.55 -14.75
C ALA A 110 4.81 13.49 -15.40
N LEU A 111 4.38 12.23 -15.38
CA LEU A 111 5.09 11.08 -15.94
C LEU A 111 4.07 10.07 -16.49
N ASP A 112 4.36 9.42 -17.61
CA ASP A 112 3.60 8.28 -18.11
C ASP A 112 4.54 7.12 -18.44
N LEU A 113 4.42 6.03 -17.67
CA LEU A 113 5.17 4.79 -17.85
C LEU A 113 4.37 3.69 -18.54
N GLY A 114 3.10 3.92 -18.92
CA GLY A 114 2.15 2.86 -19.27
C GLY A 114 2.62 1.90 -20.36
N LYS A 115 3.41 2.37 -21.33
CA LYS A 115 4.01 1.51 -22.37
C LYS A 115 5.01 0.49 -21.84
N ARG A 116 5.56 0.68 -20.64
CA ARG A 116 6.60 -0.15 -20.01
C ARG A 116 6.04 -1.12 -18.96
N LEU A 117 4.84 -0.87 -18.47
CA LEU A 117 4.27 -1.59 -17.33
C LEU A 117 3.49 -2.82 -17.76
N ASP A 118 3.52 -3.85 -16.93
CA ASP A 118 2.42 -4.81 -16.86
C ASP A 118 1.39 -4.23 -15.88
N THR A 119 0.14 -4.15 -16.31
CA THR A 119 -0.96 -3.51 -15.56
C THR A 119 -2.08 -4.50 -15.24
N TYR A 120 -1.83 -5.80 -15.41
CA TYR A 120 -2.81 -6.82 -15.14
C TYR A 120 -3.04 -7.02 -13.62
N TRP A 121 -4.31 -6.92 -13.22
CA TRP A 121 -4.82 -7.18 -11.88
C TRP A 121 -4.27 -6.27 -10.77
N GLU A 122 -3.25 -6.65 -10.00
CA GLU A 122 -2.62 -5.78 -8.98
C GLU A 122 -1.29 -5.17 -9.46
N ARG A 123 -0.83 -5.55 -10.66
CA ARG A 123 0.38 -4.97 -11.27
C ARG A 123 0.11 -3.56 -11.77
N GLY A 124 1.17 -2.77 -11.94
CA GLY A 124 1.09 -1.41 -12.48
C GLY A 124 2.10 -0.48 -11.81
N LEU A 125 1.81 0.81 -11.82
CA LEU A 125 2.48 1.79 -10.96
C LEU A 125 1.79 1.75 -9.60
N ILE A 126 2.50 1.33 -8.55
CA ILE A 126 1.89 0.88 -7.27
C ILE A 126 2.49 1.52 -6.02
N GLY A 127 3.54 2.32 -6.18
CA GLY A 127 4.16 3.05 -5.08
C GLY A 127 4.70 4.39 -5.53
N VAL A 128 4.57 5.40 -4.66
CA VAL A 128 5.20 6.70 -4.84
C VAL A 128 5.59 7.32 -3.49
N THR A 129 6.77 7.94 -3.42
CA THR A 129 7.21 8.79 -2.31
C THR A 129 8.17 9.87 -2.82
N LEU A 130 8.36 10.94 -2.04
CA LEU A 130 9.30 12.01 -2.35
C LEU A 130 10.60 11.85 -1.54
N HIS A 131 11.65 12.50 -2.01
CA HIS A 131 12.83 12.76 -1.18
C HIS A 131 12.46 13.63 0.04
N PRO A 132 13.04 13.42 1.24
CA PRO A 132 12.69 14.20 2.43
C PRO A 132 12.93 15.71 2.28
N GLU A 133 13.89 16.09 1.44
CA GLU A 133 14.25 17.49 1.15
C GLU A 133 13.55 18.06 -0.10
N PHE A 134 12.52 17.41 -0.62
CA PHE A 134 11.76 17.94 -1.76
C PHE A 134 11.15 19.32 -1.42
N PRO A 135 11.21 20.34 -2.30
CA PRO A 135 11.70 20.30 -3.68
C PRO A 135 13.20 20.66 -3.86
N ARG A 136 13.94 21.00 -2.80
CA ARG A 136 15.38 21.33 -2.89
C ARG A 136 16.19 20.18 -3.50
N THR A 137 15.82 18.96 -3.14
CA THR A 137 16.29 17.73 -3.77
C THR A 137 15.11 17.14 -4.54
N PRO A 138 14.98 17.42 -5.85
CA PRO A 138 13.75 17.23 -6.62
C PRO A 138 13.57 15.77 -7.05
N TYR A 139 13.81 14.82 -6.16
CA TYR A 139 13.68 13.41 -6.44
C TYR A 139 12.34 12.86 -5.97
N LEU A 140 11.75 12.04 -6.83
CA LEU A 140 10.58 11.24 -6.57
C LEU A 140 10.93 9.78 -6.83
N PHE A 141 10.46 8.89 -5.96
CA PHE A 141 10.69 7.46 -6.03
C PHE A 141 9.38 6.75 -6.33
N VAL A 142 9.43 5.74 -7.19
CA VAL A 142 8.28 4.91 -7.56
C VAL A 142 8.59 3.43 -7.41
N VAL A 143 7.53 2.65 -7.19
CA VAL A 143 7.52 1.20 -7.35
C VAL A 143 6.53 0.87 -8.46
N TYR A 144 6.96 0.11 -9.46
CA TYR A 144 6.09 -0.35 -10.54
C TYR A 144 6.43 -1.77 -10.97
N VAL A 145 5.55 -2.41 -11.75
CA VAL A 145 5.81 -3.72 -12.36
C VAL A 145 6.11 -3.53 -13.85
N ALA A 146 7.36 -3.77 -14.25
CA ALA A 146 7.77 -3.76 -15.65
C ALA A 146 7.25 -5.00 -16.37
N LYS A 147 6.96 -4.90 -17.67
CA LYS A 147 6.57 -6.06 -18.50
C LYS A 147 7.75 -6.82 -19.12
N GLU A 148 8.86 -6.14 -19.38
CA GLU A 148 10.06 -6.68 -20.04
C GLU A 148 11.28 -6.68 -19.11
N PRO A 149 12.19 -7.68 -19.20
CA PRO A 149 12.12 -8.86 -20.08
C PRO A 149 11.12 -9.93 -19.61
N PHE A 150 10.56 -9.72 -18.43
CA PHE A 150 9.49 -10.48 -17.80
C PHE A 150 8.79 -9.55 -16.82
N ALA A 151 7.61 -9.94 -16.32
CA ALA A 151 6.96 -9.22 -15.23
C ALA A 151 7.87 -9.21 -14.00
N HIS A 152 8.23 -8.02 -13.49
CA HIS A 152 9.01 -7.85 -12.26
C HIS A 152 8.83 -6.47 -11.65
N HIS A 153 8.95 -6.38 -10.32
CA HIS A 153 9.01 -5.11 -9.63
C HIS A 153 10.24 -4.31 -10.03
N VAL A 154 10.10 -2.99 -10.13
CA VAL A 154 11.20 -2.05 -10.28
C VAL A 154 11.00 -0.91 -9.31
N VAL A 155 12.08 -0.57 -8.59
CA VAL A 155 12.16 0.63 -7.78
C VAL A 155 13.02 1.62 -8.55
N SER A 156 12.46 2.79 -8.86
CA SER A 156 13.14 3.83 -9.64
C SER A 156 13.05 5.19 -8.97
N ARG A 157 14.05 6.02 -9.21
CA ARG A 157 14.07 7.44 -8.89
C ARG A 157 13.95 8.25 -10.17
N PHE A 158 13.17 9.32 -10.14
CA PHE A 158 13.06 10.30 -11.21
C PHE A 158 13.35 11.71 -10.69
N THR A 159 13.68 12.63 -11.60
CA THR A 159 13.86 14.04 -11.29
C THR A 159 12.62 14.83 -11.72
N VAL A 160 12.07 15.60 -10.79
CA VAL A 160 10.90 16.46 -11.01
C VAL A 160 11.36 17.86 -11.41
N THR A 161 10.89 18.36 -12.55
CA THR A 161 11.19 19.71 -13.06
C THR A 161 9.89 20.46 -13.27
N GLY A 162 9.61 21.44 -12.41
CA GLY A 162 8.29 22.07 -12.37
C GLY A 162 7.22 21.02 -12.06
N ASP A 163 6.16 20.96 -12.85
CA ASP A 163 5.07 19.98 -12.73
C ASP A 163 5.26 18.75 -13.65
N CYS A 164 6.44 18.61 -14.27
CA CYS A 164 6.78 17.53 -15.21
C CYS A 164 7.94 16.67 -14.72
N ILE A 165 8.06 15.46 -15.26
CA ILE A 165 9.18 14.54 -15.06
C ILE A 165 9.64 14.07 -16.43
N ASP A 166 10.94 14.21 -16.72
CA ASP A 166 11.53 13.59 -17.90
C ASP A 166 11.71 12.08 -17.65
N PRO A 167 11.07 11.18 -18.44
CA PRO A 167 11.28 9.74 -18.30
C PRO A 167 12.74 9.33 -18.46
N ALA A 168 13.57 10.10 -19.18
CA ALA A 168 15.00 9.83 -19.33
C ALA A 168 15.82 10.15 -18.08
N SER A 169 15.25 10.86 -17.09
CA SER A 169 15.89 11.13 -15.79
C SER A 169 15.89 9.92 -14.85
N GLU A 170 15.34 8.79 -15.29
CA GLU A 170 15.23 7.59 -14.48
C GLU A 170 16.58 7.06 -14.03
N LEU A 171 16.70 6.82 -12.73
CA LEU A 171 17.69 5.95 -12.15
C LEU A 171 16.98 4.73 -11.57
N VAL A 172 17.21 3.55 -12.17
CA VAL A 172 16.74 2.27 -11.63
C VAL A 172 17.56 1.93 -10.39
N LEU A 173 16.90 1.80 -9.24
CA LEU A 173 17.54 1.53 -7.95
C LEU A 173 17.59 0.03 -7.64
N LEU A 174 16.53 -0.69 -7.96
CA LEU A 174 16.41 -2.12 -7.68
C LEU A 174 15.48 -2.79 -8.69
N LYS A 175 15.85 -3.99 -9.14
CA LYS A 175 15.00 -4.86 -9.95
C LYS A 175 14.62 -6.10 -9.15
N GLY A 176 13.34 -6.41 -9.14
CA GLY A 176 12.72 -7.56 -8.50
C GLY A 176 13.09 -8.89 -9.16
N ASP A 177 12.40 -9.94 -8.73
CA ASP A 177 12.52 -11.27 -9.31
C ASP A 177 11.57 -11.44 -10.50
N ASP A 178 11.88 -12.42 -11.35
CA ASP A 178 10.98 -12.85 -12.41
C ASP A 178 9.72 -13.47 -11.78
N GLN A 179 8.60 -12.77 -11.92
CA GLN A 179 7.33 -13.19 -11.33
C GLN A 179 6.78 -14.45 -12.01
N ALA A 180 7.22 -14.80 -13.22
CA ALA A 180 6.80 -16.02 -13.89
C ALA A 180 7.44 -17.27 -13.28
N THR A 181 8.62 -17.14 -12.66
CA THR A 181 9.36 -18.26 -12.07
C THR A 181 9.31 -18.27 -10.55
N MET A 182 9.27 -17.10 -9.91
CA MET A 182 9.19 -16.99 -8.45
C MET A 182 7.77 -16.85 -7.91
N GLY A 183 6.84 -16.34 -8.71
CA GLY A 183 5.45 -16.15 -8.29
C GLY A 183 4.65 -17.44 -8.25
N GLY A 184 3.47 -17.39 -7.62
CA GLY A 184 2.61 -18.55 -7.42
C GLY A 184 1.60 -18.76 -8.53
N PHE A 185 0.42 -19.31 -8.17
CA PHE A 185 -0.64 -19.65 -9.13
C PHE A 185 -1.22 -18.44 -9.86
N LYS A 186 -1.13 -17.23 -9.28
CA LYS A 186 -1.57 -15.98 -9.89
C LYS A 186 -0.58 -14.86 -9.53
N PRO A 187 0.60 -14.83 -10.20
CA PRO A 187 1.73 -13.99 -9.81
C PRO A 187 1.49 -12.49 -10.04
N SER A 188 0.37 -12.12 -10.68
CA SER A 188 -0.08 -10.74 -10.81
C SER A 188 -0.85 -10.20 -9.60
N GLY A 189 -1.13 -11.04 -8.61
CA GLY A 189 -1.67 -10.63 -7.31
C GLY A 189 -0.58 -10.43 -6.29
N HIS A 190 -0.97 -9.93 -5.14
CA HIS A 190 -0.14 -9.71 -3.97
C HIS A 190 1.16 -8.99 -4.29
N GLN A 191 1.04 -7.84 -4.96
CA GLN A 191 2.19 -7.06 -5.41
C GLN A 191 2.79 -6.18 -4.31
N GLY A 192 2.00 -5.83 -3.29
CA GLY A 192 2.34 -4.79 -2.33
C GLY A 192 2.56 -3.44 -3.04
N GLY A 193 3.72 -2.83 -2.83
CA GLY A 193 4.11 -1.55 -3.43
C GLY A 193 4.34 -0.36 -2.50
N PRO A 194 4.00 -0.36 -1.19
CA PRO A 194 4.19 0.84 -0.39
C PRO A 194 5.68 1.14 -0.22
N ILE A 195 6.01 2.42 -0.33
CA ILE A 195 7.38 2.92 -0.36
C ILE A 195 7.48 4.19 0.49
N ARG A 196 8.48 4.29 1.36
CA ARG A 196 8.76 5.49 2.17
C ARG A 196 10.24 5.69 2.38
N VAL A 197 10.66 6.94 2.51
CA VAL A 197 11.98 7.25 3.07
C VAL A 197 11.86 7.27 4.59
N GLY A 198 12.67 6.45 5.25
CA GLY A 198 12.76 6.37 6.70
C GLY A 198 13.57 7.51 7.31
N PRO A 199 13.49 7.66 8.65
CA PRO A 199 14.20 8.71 9.39
C PRO A 199 15.73 8.53 9.34
N ASP A 200 16.21 7.33 9.01
CA ASP A 200 17.62 7.00 8.76
C ASP A 200 18.10 7.37 7.35
N GLY A 201 17.23 8.03 6.56
CA GLY A 201 17.52 8.45 5.19
C GLY A 201 17.62 7.29 4.20
N LYS A 202 16.97 6.15 4.49
CA LYS A 202 16.92 4.98 3.60
C LYS A 202 15.53 4.78 3.03
N LEU A 203 15.46 4.12 1.89
CA LEU A 203 14.21 3.78 1.23
C LEU A 203 13.72 2.41 1.72
N TYR A 204 12.48 2.36 2.23
CA TYR A 204 11.80 1.16 2.66
C TYR A 204 10.70 0.80 1.68
N ILE A 205 10.67 -0.45 1.23
CA ILE A 205 9.76 -0.95 0.20
C ILE A 205 9.08 -2.23 0.68
N GLY A 206 7.75 -2.28 0.66
CA GLY A 206 6.99 -3.50 0.90
C GLY A 206 6.66 -4.22 -0.41
N LEU A 207 7.14 -5.45 -0.58
CA LEU A 207 6.80 -6.30 -1.73
C LEU A 207 6.04 -7.53 -1.24
N GLY A 208 4.88 -7.79 -1.85
CA GLY A 208 4.09 -8.97 -1.54
C GLY A 208 4.66 -10.25 -2.13
N GLU A 209 4.11 -11.39 -1.73
CA GLU A 209 4.58 -12.74 -2.02
C GLU A 209 4.04 -13.36 -3.31
N GLN A 210 3.26 -12.58 -4.08
CA GLN A 210 2.82 -12.95 -5.43
C GLN A 210 2.10 -14.31 -5.53
N THR A 211 1.31 -14.67 -4.52
CA THR A 211 0.57 -15.93 -4.39
C THR A 211 1.45 -17.19 -4.26
N ALA A 212 2.76 -17.04 -4.03
CA ALA A 212 3.73 -18.14 -4.04
C ALA A 212 3.88 -18.88 -2.70
N SER A 213 3.37 -18.28 -1.62
CA SER A 213 3.45 -18.66 -0.22
C SER A 213 4.89 -18.78 0.28
N LYS A 214 5.53 -19.93 0.09
CA LYS A 214 6.83 -20.31 0.68
C LYS A 214 7.99 -19.33 0.39
N PRO A 215 8.08 -18.69 -0.79
CA PRO A 215 9.15 -17.71 -1.05
C PRO A 215 9.19 -16.54 -0.07
N SER A 216 8.10 -16.23 0.64
CA SER A 216 8.11 -15.22 1.71
C SER A 216 9.08 -15.54 2.86
N GLN A 217 9.36 -16.82 3.12
CA GLN A 217 10.38 -17.28 4.09
C GLN A 217 11.79 -17.39 3.50
N ALA A 218 11.90 -17.55 2.18
CA ALA A 218 13.19 -17.71 1.51
C ALA A 218 13.98 -16.39 1.46
N LEU A 219 15.31 -16.48 1.59
CA LEU A 219 16.22 -15.33 1.64
C LEU A 219 16.98 -15.08 0.32
N ASP A 220 16.66 -15.84 -0.71
CA ASP A 220 17.17 -15.74 -2.08
C ASP A 220 16.10 -15.23 -3.06
N THR A 221 15.15 -14.45 -2.54
CA THR A 221 14.09 -13.76 -3.27
C THR A 221 13.68 -12.47 -2.54
N LEU A 222 13.17 -11.50 -3.29
CA LEU A 222 12.64 -10.23 -2.78
C LEU A 222 11.12 -10.26 -2.53
N ILE A 223 10.42 -11.36 -2.82
CA ILE A 223 8.96 -11.44 -2.67
C ILE A 223 8.56 -11.78 -1.24
N GLY A 224 7.50 -11.13 -0.73
CA GLY A 224 7.05 -11.25 0.66
C GLY A 224 8.01 -10.66 1.68
N LYS A 225 8.53 -9.46 1.41
CA LYS A 225 9.60 -8.79 2.17
C LYS A 225 9.30 -7.31 2.43
N ILE A 226 9.87 -6.77 3.50
CA ILE A 226 10.26 -5.35 3.56
C ILE A 226 11.72 -5.26 3.16
N LEU A 227 12.01 -4.37 2.23
CA LEU A 227 13.36 -4.06 1.74
C LEU A 227 13.83 -2.72 2.31
N ARG A 228 15.15 -2.58 2.48
CA ARG A 228 15.83 -1.32 2.85
C ARG A 228 17.03 -1.11 1.93
N ILE A 229 17.03 0.00 1.19
CA ILE A 229 18.12 0.42 0.29
C ILE A 229 18.49 1.89 0.48
N ASN A 230 19.68 2.32 0.06
CA ASN A 230 20.04 3.73 -0.01
C ASN A 230 19.26 4.45 -1.12
N LEU A 231 19.18 5.78 -1.04
CA LEU A 231 18.45 6.60 -2.03
C LEU A 231 19.12 6.62 -3.43
N ASP A 232 20.35 6.12 -3.54
CA ASP A 232 21.09 5.92 -4.78
C ASP A 232 20.99 4.48 -5.32
N GLY A 233 20.31 3.58 -4.61
CA GLY A 233 20.13 2.16 -4.97
C GLY A 233 21.18 1.22 -4.39
N SER A 234 22.26 1.73 -3.78
CA SER A 234 23.21 0.88 -3.07
C SER A 234 22.56 0.22 -1.85
N ILE A 235 23.04 -0.95 -1.45
CA ILE A 235 22.49 -1.70 -0.31
C ILE A 235 23.29 -1.37 0.96
N PRO A 236 22.65 -0.91 2.04
CA PRO A 236 23.33 -0.65 3.29
C PRO A 236 23.96 -1.91 3.89
N GLU A 237 25.24 -1.84 4.28
CA GLU A 237 25.98 -2.96 4.88
C GLU A 237 25.48 -3.32 6.28
N ASP A 238 24.79 -2.39 6.94
CA ASP A 238 24.12 -2.59 8.23
C ASP A 238 22.74 -3.26 8.10
N ASN A 239 22.35 -3.76 6.92
CA ASN A 239 21.13 -4.57 6.79
C ASN A 239 21.27 -5.91 7.56
N PRO A 240 20.16 -6.42 8.15
CA PRO A 240 20.20 -7.54 9.09
C PRO A 240 20.69 -8.86 8.50
N LEU A 241 20.44 -9.07 7.20
CA LEU A 241 20.74 -10.32 6.51
C LEU A 241 21.92 -10.17 5.53
N TYR A 242 22.67 -9.06 5.62
CA TYR A 242 23.70 -8.70 4.64
C TYR A 242 24.78 -9.78 4.45
N THR A 243 25.19 -10.45 5.54
CA THR A 243 26.18 -11.54 5.51
C THR A 243 25.58 -12.91 5.22
N GLN A 244 24.25 -13.07 5.31
CA GLN A 244 23.54 -14.34 5.08
C GLN A 244 23.03 -14.44 3.64
N THR A 245 22.93 -13.31 2.93
CA THR A 245 22.43 -13.23 1.56
C THR A 245 23.46 -12.63 0.61
N THR A 246 23.17 -12.70 -0.68
CA THR A 246 24.05 -12.25 -1.75
C THR A 246 23.33 -11.32 -2.71
N GLY A 247 24.10 -10.46 -3.40
CA GLY A 247 23.58 -9.55 -4.41
C GLY A 247 22.41 -8.70 -3.90
N LYS A 248 21.34 -8.65 -4.70
CA LYS A 248 20.15 -7.83 -4.41
C LYS A 248 19.39 -8.27 -3.15
N TYR A 249 19.51 -9.53 -2.73
CA TYR A 249 18.82 -10.06 -1.55
C TYR A 249 19.39 -9.53 -0.22
N ARG A 250 20.54 -8.84 -0.27
CA ARG A 250 21.05 -8.07 0.88
C ARG A 250 20.16 -6.88 1.25
N ALA A 251 19.23 -6.51 0.37
CA ALA A 251 18.23 -5.48 0.64
C ALA A 251 17.16 -5.91 1.66
N ILE A 252 17.05 -7.20 2.00
CA ILE A 252 15.99 -7.69 2.91
C ILE A 252 16.19 -7.09 4.31
N TRP A 253 15.17 -6.35 4.77
CA TRP A 253 15.06 -5.80 6.11
C TRP A 253 14.22 -6.68 7.03
N ALA A 254 13.11 -7.22 6.51
CA ALA A 254 12.21 -8.15 7.18
C ALA A 254 11.54 -9.08 6.16
N TYR A 255 11.04 -10.22 6.62
CA TYR A 255 10.51 -11.28 5.76
C TYR A 255 9.32 -12.02 6.39
N GLY A 256 8.71 -12.95 5.66
CA GLY A 256 7.50 -13.64 6.12
C GLY A 256 6.26 -12.76 6.07
N ILE A 257 6.13 -11.95 5.01
CA ILE A 257 5.05 -10.98 4.81
C ILE A 257 4.22 -11.41 3.59
N ARG A 258 2.91 -11.18 3.62
CA ARG A 258 2.00 -11.61 2.56
C ARG A 258 1.80 -10.56 1.48
N ASN A 259 0.99 -9.54 1.71
CA ASN A 259 0.64 -8.50 0.76
C ASN A 259 0.52 -7.13 1.44
N PRO A 260 1.65 -6.43 1.69
CA PRO A 260 1.66 -5.19 2.43
C PRO A 260 1.19 -4.02 1.55
N PHE A 261 0.14 -3.31 1.96
CA PHE A 261 -0.37 -2.11 1.24
C PHE A 261 -0.04 -0.79 1.95
N GLY A 262 0.14 -0.82 3.27
CA GLY A 262 0.48 0.35 4.08
C GLY A 262 1.91 0.27 4.58
N LEU A 263 2.62 1.39 4.56
CA LEU A 263 3.94 1.54 5.16
C LEU A 263 4.11 2.98 5.67
N VAL A 264 4.40 3.14 6.95
CA VAL A 264 4.60 4.46 7.57
C VAL A 264 5.56 4.39 8.75
N PHE A 265 6.36 5.44 8.93
CA PHE A 265 7.13 5.64 10.15
C PHE A 265 6.30 6.46 11.14
N GLU A 266 6.20 5.97 12.38
CA GLU A 266 5.56 6.69 13.47
C GLU A 266 6.40 7.91 13.87
N PRO A 267 5.82 9.13 13.84
CA PRO A 267 6.56 10.32 14.22
C PRO A 267 7.03 10.27 15.68
N GLY A 268 8.31 10.55 15.91
CA GLY A 268 8.88 10.74 17.25
C GLY A 268 9.45 9.47 17.93
N ASN A 269 9.26 8.28 17.36
CA ASN A 269 9.91 7.07 17.84
C ASN A 269 10.37 6.10 16.72
N ASP A 270 10.26 6.53 15.46
CA ASP A 270 10.83 5.88 14.28
C ASP A 270 10.37 4.42 14.07
N ARG A 271 9.26 4.02 14.69
CA ARG A 271 8.69 2.68 14.48
C ARG A 271 8.12 2.56 13.08
N LEU A 272 8.55 1.54 12.36
CA LEU A 272 8.01 1.20 11.04
C LEU A 272 6.74 0.37 11.20
N TRP A 273 5.61 0.91 10.75
CA TRP A 273 4.33 0.21 10.74
C TRP A 273 3.97 -0.20 9.32
N ILE A 274 3.40 -1.40 9.18
CA ILE A 274 2.76 -1.84 7.94
C ILE A 274 1.34 -2.34 8.21
N THR A 275 0.52 -2.30 7.16
CA THR A 275 -0.71 -3.11 7.08
C THR A 275 -0.48 -4.22 6.07
N ASP A 276 -0.69 -5.46 6.49
CA ASP A 276 -0.48 -6.65 5.67
C ASP A 276 -1.81 -7.39 5.45
N VAL A 277 -2.10 -7.71 4.19
CA VAL A 277 -3.37 -8.34 3.82
C VAL A 277 -3.27 -9.85 3.95
N GLY A 278 -4.17 -10.46 4.72
CA GLY A 278 -4.28 -11.90 4.98
C GLY A 278 -4.91 -12.71 3.85
N GLN A 279 -4.92 -14.04 4.00
CA GLN A 279 -5.56 -14.95 3.04
C GLN A 279 -7.00 -15.24 3.39
N THR A 280 -7.26 -15.69 4.61
CA THR A 280 -8.53 -16.33 4.97
C THR A 280 -9.12 -15.73 6.24
N SER A 281 -8.29 -15.53 7.25
CA SER A 281 -8.76 -15.35 8.62
C SER A 281 -8.44 -13.98 9.20
N TRP A 282 -7.28 -13.40 8.85
CA TRP A 282 -6.77 -12.21 9.53
C TRP A 282 -6.03 -11.27 8.61
N GLU A 283 -6.46 -10.01 8.59
CA GLU A 283 -5.65 -8.87 8.18
C GLU A 283 -4.81 -8.38 9.36
N GLU A 284 -3.65 -7.81 9.09
CA GLU A 284 -2.67 -7.50 10.13
C GLU A 284 -2.17 -6.05 10.13
N VAL A 285 -1.90 -5.55 11.33
CA VAL A 285 -1.10 -4.34 11.58
C VAL A 285 0.17 -4.77 12.31
N ASN A 286 1.31 -4.61 11.66
CA ASN A 286 2.61 -5.07 12.14
C ASN A 286 3.53 -3.88 12.46
N VAL A 287 4.31 -3.99 13.53
CA VAL A 287 5.49 -3.14 13.77
C VAL A 287 6.71 -3.89 13.26
N ILE A 288 7.30 -3.37 12.18
CA ILE A 288 8.44 -3.98 11.51
C ILE A 288 9.74 -3.66 12.25
N THR A 289 10.41 -4.72 12.68
CA THR A 289 11.73 -4.71 13.32
C THR A 289 12.81 -5.27 12.40
N ARG A 290 14.05 -4.87 12.68
CA ARG A 290 15.26 -5.28 11.94
C ARG A 290 15.42 -6.81 11.98
N GLY A 291 15.36 -7.45 10.81
CA GLY A 291 15.54 -8.90 10.65
C GLY A 291 14.33 -9.74 11.07
N GLY A 292 13.19 -9.10 11.35
CA GLY A 292 11.99 -9.79 11.82
C GLY A 292 11.39 -10.74 10.79
N ASN A 293 10.89 -11.87 11.29
CA ASN A 293 10.09 -12.84 10.54
C ASN A 293 8.62 -12.72 10.98
N TYR A 294 7.72 -12.41 10.05
CA TYR A 294 6.29 -12.21 10.33
C TYR A 294 5.45 -13.46 10.05
N GLY A 295 6.12 -14.59 9.79
CA GLY A 295 5.52 -15.92 9.86
C GLY A 295 4.72 -16.37 8.66
N TRP A 296 4.32 -15.49 7.72
CA TRP A 296 3.69 -15.94 6.49
C TRP A 296 4.62 -16.90 5.71
N PRO A 297 4.14 -18.04 5.16
CA PRO A 297 2.77 -18.55 5.19
C PRO A 297 2.47 -19.52 6.34
N GLU A 298 3.43 -19.78 7.22
CA GLU A 298 3.23 -20.70 8.35
C GLU A 298 2.31 -20.12 9.44
N ALA A 299 2.15 -18.80 9.49
CA ALA A 299 1.24 -18.09 10.37
C ALA A 299 0.45 -17.01 9.62
N GLU A 300 -0.81 -16.85 10.03
CA GLU A 300 -1.70 -15.76 9.67
C GLU A 300 -2.37 -15.31 10.98
N GLY A 301 -2.16 -14.07 11.39
CA GLY A 301 -2.53 -13.55 12.70
C GLY A 301 -1.53 -13.93 13.80
N VAL A 302 -2.05 -14.13 15.02
CA VAL A 302 -1.22 -14.47 16.18
C VAL A 302 -0.78 -15.94 16.12
N SER A 303 0.52 -16.19 16.31
CA SER A 303 1.14 -17.50 16.38
C SER A 303 1.79 -17.75 17.74
N ASP A 304 1.81 -19.01 18.15
CA ASP A 304 2.57 -19.49 19.32
C ASP A 304 4.02 -19.85 18.97
N ASN A 305 4.41 -19.78 17.68
CA ASN A 305 5.79 -20.06 17.27
C ASN A 305 6.71 -18.88 17.67
N PRO A 306 7.68 -19.08 18.58
CA PRO A 306 8.53 -18.01 19.09
C PRO A 306 9.48 -17.42 18.03
N ASN A 307 9.61 -18.06 16.87
CA ASN A 307 10.40 -17.52 15.75
C ASN A 307 9.67 -16.45 14.95
N PHE A 308 8.35 -16.27 15.17
CA PHE A 308 7.53 -15.30 14.46
C PHE A 308 7.22 -14.10 15.35
N ILE A 309 7.21 -12.92 14.73
CA ILE A 309 6.77 -11.68 15.36
C ILE A 309 5.29 -11.53 15.10
N ASN A 310 4.51 -11.57 16.17
CA ASN A 310 3.06 -11.42 16.09
C ASN A 310 2.64 -9.99 15.73
N PRO A 311 1.51 -9.83 15.03
CA PRO A 311 0.95 -8.52 14.75
C PRO A 311 0.54 -7.80 16.04
N VAL A 312 0.65 -6.47 16.03
CA VAL A 312 0.12 -5.62 17.10
C VAL A 312 -1.41 -5.68 17.11
N HIS A 313 -2.02 -5.81 15.93
CA HIS A 313 -3.45 -6.01 15.78
C HIS A 313 -3.75 -6.94 14.61
N ALA A 314 -4.65 -7.89 14.82
CA ALA A 314 -5.19 -8.76 13.78
C ALA A 314 -6.72 -8.62 13.76
N TYR A 315 -7.32 -8.52 12.57
CA TYR A 315 -8.76 -8.32 12.42
C TYR A 315 -9.33 -9.11 11.22
N PRO A 316 -10.61 -9.53 11.25
CA PRO A 316 -11.16 -10.33 10.16
C PRO A 316 -11.24 -9.55 8.82
N PRO A 317 -11.09 -10.22 7.66
CA PRO A 317 -11.14 -9.60 6.32
C PRO A 317 -12.42 -8.82 6.00
N ALA A 318 -13.52 -9.11 6.71
CA ALA A 318 -14.81 -8.44 6.50
C ALA A 318 -14.81 -6.94 6.85
N ILE A 319 -13.80 -6.45 7.58
CA ILE A 319 -13.72 -5.05 8.02
C ILE A 319 -12.95 -4.18 6.99
N GLY A 320 -12.18 -4.80 6.08
CA GLY A 320 -11.27 -4.10 5.15
C GLY A 320 -11.71 -4.00 3.68
N ARG A 321 -12.94 -4.42 3.34
CA ARG A 321 -13.51 -4.28 2.00
C ARG A 321 -14.26 -2.95 1.85
#